data_AF-A0A971L361-F1
#
_entry.id   AF-A0A971L361-F1
#
_cell.length_a   1.000
_cell.length_b   1.000
_cell.length_c   1.000
_cell.angle_alpha   90.00
_cell.angle_beta   90.00
_cell.angle_gamma   90.00
#
_symmetry.space_group_name_H-M   'P 1'
#
loop_
_entity.id
_entity.type
_entity.pdbx_description
1 polymer ?
#
loop_
_entity_poly.entity_id
_entity_poly.type
_entity_poly.pdbx_seq_one_letter_code
_entity_poly.pdbx_strand_id
1 'polypeptide(L)'
;MKYITKIHQVEAIKYDGSNKAEIEALVSYQLENFVYPLDNGNLLLRDGTVHIGDWVVLDGIAKILSHGQFMELYEEASGEEYIERRAK
;
A
#
# COMPACT_ATOMS: atom_id res chain seq x y z
N MET A 1 3.56 6.16 2.57
CA MET A 1 2.90 7.02 3.59
C MET A 1 2.25 6.11 4.66
N LYS A 2 2.00 6.61 5.88
CA LYS A 2 1.35 5.82 6.96
C LYS A 2 -0.17 6.06 6.92
N TYR A 3 -0.94 4.98 6.88
CA TYR A 3 -2.41 4.99 6.88
C TYR A 3 -2.94 4.27 8.12
N ILE A 4 -4.18 4.55 8.50
CA ILE A 4 -4.83 3.91 9.64
C ILE A 4 -5.99 3.05 9.12
N THR A 5 -6.00 1.78 9.52
CA THR A 5 -7.22 0.97 9.50
C THR A 5 -8.03 1.26 10.76
N LYS A 6 -9.28 0.80 10.84
CA LYS A 6 -10.09 0.90 12.07
C LYS A 6 -9.43 0.30 13.33
N ILE A 7 -8.37 -0.50 13.18
CA ILE A 7 -7.74 -1.29 14.25
C ILE A 7 -6.22 -1.05 14.43
N HIS A 8 -5.47 -0.67 13.38
CA HIS A 8 -4.01 -0.42 13.46
C HIS A 8 -3.45 0.40 12.29
N GLN A 9 -2.21 0.87 12.42
CA GLN A 9 -1.47 1.56 11.36
C GLN A 9 -0.92 0.59 10.32
N VAL A 10 -1.01 0.98 9.05
CA VAL A 10 -0.43 0.25 7.90
C VAL A 10 0.41 1.19 7.07
N GLU A 11 1.34 0.63 6.30
CA GLU A 11 2.09 1.39 5.30
C GLU A 11 1.47 1.12 3.93
N ALA A 12 1.24 2.18 3.17
CA ALA A 12 0.75 2.06 1.80
C ALA A 12 1.39 3.08 0.87
N ILE A 13 1.48 2.69 -0.40
CA ILE A 13 2.01 3.51 -1.49
C ILE A 13 1.08 3.35 -2.69
N LYS A 14 0.60 4.48 -3.21
CA LYS A 14 -0.11 4.50 -4.49
C LYS A 14 0.92 4.48 -5.62
N TYR A 15 0.79 3.56 -6.56
CA TYR A 15 1.68 3.50 -7.72
C TYR A 15 1.36 4.63 -8.69
N ASP A 16 2.36 5.44 -9.05
CA ASP A 16 2.22 6.59 -9.96
C ASP A 16 2.90 6.39 -11.32
N GLY A 17 3.47 5.21 -11.56
CA GLY A 17 4.25 4.91 -12.78
C GLY A 17 5.76 5.14 -12.62
N SER A 18 6.19 5.89 -11.61
CA SER A 18 7.58 6.30 -11.41
C SER A 18 8.18 5.86 -10.06
N ASN A 19 7.35 5.65 -9.04
CA ASN A 19 7.77 5.35 -7.67
C ASN A 19 8.04 3.86 -7.39
N LYS A 20 8.62 3.12 -8.36
CA LYS A 20 8.99 1.70 -8.22
C LYS A 20 9.83 1.44 -6.97
N ALA A 21 10.85 2.26 -6.72
CA ALA A 21 11.80 2.05 -5.62
C ALA A 21 11.11 2.10 -4.25
N GLU A 22 10.07 2.94 -4.10
CA GLU A 22 9.30 3.02 -2.87
C GLU A 22 8.46 1.75 -2.66
N ILE A 23 7.83 1.24 -3.73
CA ILE A 23 7.07 -0.02 -3.68
C ILE A 23 7.99 -1.20 -3.37
N GLU A 24 9.17 -1.26 -3.99
CA GLU A 24 10.18 -2.28 -3.74
C GLU A 24 10.66 -2.27 -2.29
N ALA A 25 10.90 -1.08 -1.71
CA ALA A 25 11.24 -0.95 -0.30
C ALA A 25 10.11 -1.44 0.62
N LEU A 26 8.85 -1.10 0.32
CA LEU A 26 7.68 -1.51 1.11
C LEU A 26 7.50 -3.02 1.17
N VAL A 27 7.72 -3.73 0.06
CA VAL A 27 7.48 -5.19 -0.02
C VAL A 27 8.73 -6.04 0.14
N SER A 28 9.89 -5.40 0.37
CA SER A 28 11.21 -6.04 0.39
C SER A 28 11.29 -7.28 1.29
N TYR A 29 10.72 -7.21 2.48
CA TYR A 29 10.72 -8.29 3.48
C TYR A 29 9.81 -9.47 3.15
N GLN A 30 8.80 -9.28 2.28
CA GLN A 30 7.79 -10.31 2.01
C GLN A 30 7.96 -10.94 0.64
N LEU A 31 8.34 -10.14 -0.35
CA LEU A 31 8.39 -10.57 -1.74
C LEU A 31 9.82 -10.74 -2.26
N GLU A 32 10.82 -10.78 -1.37
CA GLU A 32 12.24 -10.93 -1.73
C GLU A 32 12.70 -9.89 -2.78
N ASN A 33 12.16 -8.67 -2.70
CA ASN A 33 12.37 -7.59 -3.68
C ASN A 33 11.89 -7.93 -5.12
N PHE A 34 10.94 -8.84 -5.29
CA PHE A 34 10.35 -9.14 -6.59
C PHE A 34 9.40 -8.02 -7.04
N VAL A 35 9.96 -6.97 -7.65
CA VAL A 35 9.22 -5.87 -8.30
C VAL A 35 9.81 -5.61 -9.67
N TYR A 36 9.14 -6.10 -10.72
CA TYR A 36 9.61 -5.99 -12.10
C TYR A 36 8.81 -4.96 -12.90
N PRO A 37 9.46 -4.03 -13.62
CA PRO A 37 8.76 -3.15 -14.54
C PRO A 37 8.33 -3.92 -15.79
N LEU A 38 7.14 -3.59 -16.30
CA LEU A 38 6.61 -4.08 -17.57
C LEU A 38 6.67 -2.97 -18.63
N ASP A 39 6.72 -3.35 -19.91
CA ASP A 39 6.81 -2.40 -21.04
C ASP A 39 5.63 -1.43 -21.14
N ASN A 40 4.48 -1.79 -20.54
CA ASN A 40 3.28 -0.95 -20.50
C ASN A 40 3.25 0.04 -19.32
N GLY A 41 4.33 0.13 -18.54
CA GLY A 41 4.43 1.02 -17.38
C GLY A 41 3.79 0.49 -16.10
N ASN A 42 3.36 -0.78 -16.06
CA ASN A 42 2.91 -1.44 -14.84
C ASN A 42 4.08 -2.13 -14.11
N LEU A 43 3.83 -2.57 -12.87
CA LEU A 43 4.75 -3.44 -12.15
C LEU A 43 4.19 -4.86 -12.03
N LEU A 44 5.05 -5.85 -12.13
CA LEU A 44 4.80 -7.22 -11.75
C LEU A 44 5.40 -7.48 -10.37
N LEU A 45 4.52 -7.81 -9.42
CA LEU A 45 4.86 -8.35 -8.12
C LEU A 45 4.60 -9.87 -8.13
N ARG A 46 5.12 -10.58 -7.13
CA ARG A 46 4.92 -12.03 -6.99
C ARG A 46 3.44 -12.42 -7.00
N ASP A 47 2.60 -11.59 -6.38
CA ASP A 47 1.18 -11.88 -6.15
C ASP A 47 0.24 -11.15 -7.14
N GLY A 48 0.78 -10.48 -8.16
CA GLY A 48 -0.04 -9.85 -9.19
C GLY A 48 0.60 -8.66 -9.91
N THR A 49 -0.19 -8.02 -10.77
CA THR A 49 0.21 -6.81 -11.49
C THR A 49 -0.34 -5.58 -10.80
N VAL A 50 0.50 -4.57 -10.62
CA VAL A 50 0.15 -3.25 -10.07
C VAL A 50 0.03 -2.27 -11.23
N HIS A 51 -1.16 -1.70 -11.40
CA HIS A 51 -1.45 -0.70 -12.40
C HIS A 51 -1.26 0.71 -11.84
N ILE A 52 -1.02 1.68 -12.71
CA ILE A 52 -0.97 3.09 -12.30
C ILE A 52 -2.30 3.45 -11.62
N GLY A 53 -2.22 3.94 -10.39
CA GLY A 53 -3.36 4.28 -9.55
C GLY A 53 -3.74 3.22 -8.50
N ASP A 54 -3.22 2.00 -8.62
CA ASP A 54 -3.37 0.96 -7.58
C ASP A 54 -2.55 1.31 -6.34
N TRP A 55 -2.95 0.74 -5.21
CA TRP A 55 -2.29 0.84 -3.93
C TRP A 55 -1.62 -0.47 -3.58
N VAL A 56 -0.36 -0.38 -3.17
CA VAL A 56 0.35 -1.48 -2.51
C VAL A 56 0.33 -1.20 -1.01
N VAL A 57 -0.25 -2.12 -0.24
CA VAL A 57 -0.47 -1.97 1.21
C VAL A 57 0.23 -3.10 1.93
N LEU A 58 0.99 -2.77 2.98
CA LEU A 58 1.55 -3.74 3.91
C LEU A 58 0.67 -3.81 5.16
N ASP A 59 -0.21 -4.81 5.19
CA ASP A 59 -1.19 -5.05 6.26
C ASP A 59 -1.13 -6.52 6.67
N GLY A 60 -0.08 -6.86 7.42
CA GLY A 60 0.32 -8.24 7.71
C GLY A 60 0.94 -8.94 6.51
N ILE A 61 0.29 -8.89 5.35
CA ILE A 61 0.80 -9.30 4.04
C ILE A 61 0.67 -8.15 3.02
N ALA A 62 1.49 -8.17 1.97
CA ALA A 62 1.41 -7.26 0.85
C ALA A 62 0.09 -7.49 0.09
N LYS A 63 -0.66 -6.42 -0.14
CA LYS A 63 -1.93 -6.43 -0.88
C LYS A 63 -1.86 -5.42 -2.01
N ILE A 64 -2.44 -5.79 -3.15
CA ILE A 64 -2.65 -4.90 -4.28
C ILE A 64 -4.14 -4.55 -4.31
N LEU A 65 -4.47 -3.27 -4.19
CA LEU A 65 -5.84 -2.79 -4.12
C LEU A 65 -6.06 -1.69 -5.14
N SER A 66 -7.21 -1.71 -5.81
CA SER A 66 -7.64 -0.54 -6.59
C SER A 66 -7.88 0.67 -5.67
N HIS A 67 -7.89 1.87 -6.24
CA HIS A 67 -8.15 3.10 -5.49
C HIS A 67 -9.47 3.04 -4.67
N GLY A 68 -10.55 2.51 -5.25
CA GLY A 68 -11.84 2.39 -4.56
C GLY A 68 -11.77 1.44 -3.36
N GLN A 69 -11.19 0.25 -3.55
CA GLN A 69 -11.00 -0.73 -2.47
C GLN A 69 -10.15 -0.18 -1.34
N PHE A 70 -9.10 0.60 -1.66
CA PHE A 70 -8.26 1.22 -0.64
C PHE A 70 -9.08 2.22 0.20
N MET A 71 -9.84 3.11 -0.44
CA MET A 71 -10.63 4.12 0.27
C MET A 71 -11.80 3.54 1.09
N GLU A 72 -12.30 2.36 0.72
CA GLU A 72 -13.30 1.64 1.53
C GLU A 72 -12.74 1.05 2.83
N LEU A 73 -11.42 0.76 2.86
CA LEU A 73 -10.78 -0.01 3.93
C LEU A 73 -9.84 0.83 4.81
N TYR A 74 -9.26 1.90 4.26
CA TYR A 74 -8.19 2.67 4.89
C TYR A 74 -8.52 4.16 4.92
N GLU A 75 -8.29 4.78 6.07
CA GLU A 75 -8.40 6.23 6.26
C GLU A 75 -6.98 6.82 6.37
N GLU A 76 -6.75 8.01 5.80
CA GLU A 76 -5.49 8.71 5.98
C GLU A 76 -5.33 9.05 7.47
N ALA A 77 -4.14 8.80 8.01
CA ALA A 77 -3.87 8.99 9.43
C ALA A 77 -3.88 10.49 9.79
N SER A 78 -5.05 11.07 10.11
CA SER A 78 -5.11 12.38 10.72
C SER A 78 -4.66 12.28 12.18
N GLY A 79 -3.76 13.15 12.62
CA GLY A 79 -3.08 13.04 13.91
C GLY A 79 -3.98 13.10 15.16
N GLU A 80 -5.25 13.50 15.02
CA GLU A 80 -6.18 13.74 16.13
C GLU A 80 -7.12 12.56 16.43
N GLU A 81 -7.51 11.76 15.43
CA GLU A 81 -8.53 10.68 15.59
C GLU A 81 -8.04 9.44 16.37
N TYR A 82 -6.72 9.26 16.47
CA TYR A 82 -6.11 8.09 17.11
C TYR A 82 -6.27 8.06 18.63
N ILE A 83 -6.36 9.23 19.28
CA ILE A 83 -6.43 9.31 20.75
C ILE A 83 -7.82 8.90 21.25
N GLU A 84 -8.89 9.25 20.53
CA GLU A 84 -10.26 8.96 20.98
C GLU A 84 -10.64 7.47 20.87
N ARG A 85 -10.17 6.75 19.84
CA ARG A 85 -10.52 5.32 19.65
C ARG A 85 -9.82 4.37 20.63
N ARG A 86 -8.68 4.76 21.23
CA ARG A 86 -8.00 3.99 22.29
C ARG A 86 -8.52 4.25 23.70
N ALA A 87 -9.26 5.34 23.90
CA ALA A 87 -9.77 5.75 25.21
C ALA A 87 -11.13 5.15 25.58
N LYS A 88 -11.73 4.33 24.69
CA LYS A 88 -12.94 3.54 24.90
C LYS A 88 -12.60 2.05 24.97
#